data_AF-A0A7X0H300-F1
#
_entry.id   AF-A0A7X0H300-F1
#
_cell.length_a   1.000
_cell.length_b   1.000
_cell.length_c   1.000
_cell.angle_alpha   90.00
_cell.angle_beta   90.00
_cell.angle_gamma   90.00
#
_symmetry.space_group_name_H-M   'P 1'
#
loop_
_entity.id
_entity.type
_entity.pdbx_description
1 polymer ?
#
loop_
_entity_poly.entity_id
_entity_poly.type
_entity_poly.pdbx_seq_one_letter_code
_entity_poly.pdbx_strand_id
1 'polypeptide(L)' 'MSLGVGASTLNDARKALNARWDELCRSWDDAAARKFEQEFIRPMDQDLKQAIDAMIQAQQSVQRARQECT' A
#
# COMPACT_ATOMS: atom_id res chain seq x y z
N MET A 1 8.27 -6.87 14.64
CA MET A 1 8.58 -6.18 13.37
C MET A 1 8.68 -4.69 13.64
N SER A 2 9.65 -3.98 13.07
CA SER A 2 9.65 -2.51 13.10
C SER A 2 8.60 -1.98 12.12
N LEU A 3 8.12 -0.75 12.36
CA LEU A 3 7.17 -0.07 11.48
C LEU A 3 7.67 0.00 10.02
N GLY A 4 8.96 0.20 9.81
CA GLY A 4 9.57 0.26 8.49
C GLY A 4 9.64 -1.08 7.78
N VAL A 5 9.90 -2.19 8.49
CA VAL A 5 9.78 -3.53 7.89
C VAL A 5 8.34 -3.80 7.47
N GLY A 6 7.37 -3.45 8.33
CA GLY A 6 5.96 -3.57 8.00
C GLY A 6 5.56 -2.72 6.78
N ALA A 7 6.04 -1.48 6.69
CA ALA A 7 5.76 -0.58 5.57
C ALA A 7 6.31 -1.12 4.25
N SER A 8 7.53 -1.67 4.26
CA SER A 8 8.13 -2.32 3.09
C SER A 8 7.33 -3.54 2.64
N THR A 9 7.01 -4.45 3.57
CA THR A 9 6.20 -5.64 3.27
C THR A 9 4.83 -5.27 2.71
N LEU A 10 4.17 -4.26 3.28
CA LEU A 10 2.88 -3.77 2.79
C LEU A 10 2.98 -3.16 1.39
N ASN A 11 4.04 -2.39 1.11
CA ASN A 11 4.29 -1.82 -0.21
C ASN A 11 4.55 -2.90 -1.28
N ASP A 12 5.27 -3.96 -0.92
CA ASP A 12 5.51 -5.09 -1.83
C ASP A 12 4.22 -5.85 -2.13
N ALA A 13 3.38 -6.08 -1.10
CA ALA A 13 2.06 -6.68 -1.28
C ALA A 13 1.14 -5.81 -2.16
N ARG A 14 1.14 -4.48 -1.97
CA ARG A 14 0.40 -3.52 -2.81
C ARG A 14 0.84 -3.59 -4.28
N LYS A 15 2.15 -3.61 -4.54
CA LYS A 15 2.68 -3.77 -5.91
C LYS A 15 2.28 -5.11 -6.52
N ALA A 16 2.35 -6.19 -5.75
CA ALA A 16 1.96 -7.52 -6.22
C ALA A 16 0.47 -7.56 -6.58
N LEU A 17 -0.40 -6.97 -5.75
CA LEU A 17 -1.83 -6.82 -6.04
C LEU A 17 -2.06 -6.10 -7.37
N ASN A 18 -1.46 -4.92 -7.57
CA ASN A 18 -1.63 -4.16 -8.81
C ASN A 18 -1.10 -4.92 -10.03
N ALA A 19 0.05 -5.59 -9.92
CA ALA A 19 0.59 -6.40 -11.01
C ALA A 19 -0.36 -7.57 -11.38
N ARG A 20 -1.00 -8.20 -10.39
CA ARG A 20 -1.98 -9.26 -10.63
C ARG A 20 -3.28 -8.73 -11.20
N TRP A 21 -3.71 -7.54 -10.79
CA TRP A 21 -4.86 -6.87 -11.38
C TRP A 21 -4.60 -6.54 -12.86
N ASP A 22 -3.44 -5.97 -13.19
CA ASP A 22 -3.03 -5.66 -14.56
C ASP A 22 -2.96 -6.92 -15.43
N GLU A 23 -2.43 -8.02 -14.88
CA GLU A 23 -2.39 -9.33 -15.56
C GLU A 23 -3.81 -9.86 -15.83
N LEU A 24 -4.70 -9.78 -14.84
CA LEU A 24 -6.10 -10.20 -14.96
C LEU A 24 -6.84 -9.37 -16.01
N CYS A 25 -6.62 -8.06 -16.06
CA CYS A 25 -7.26 -7.18 -17.04
C CYS A 25 -6.87 -7.49 -18.50
N ARG A 26 -5.76 -8.22 -18.73
CA ARG A 26 -5.39 -8.67 -20.09
C ARG A 26 -6.36 -9.69 -20.67
N SER A 27 -7.02 -10.47 -19.81
CA SER A 27 -8.05 -11.45 -20.21
C SER A 27 -9.47 -11.03 -19.82
N TRP A 28 -9.60 -10.07 -18.91
CA TRP A 28 -10.88 -9.56 -18.40
C TRP A 28 -10.92 -8.03 -18.39
N ASP A 29 -11.25 -7.40 -19.53
CA ASP A 29 -11.48 -5.95 -19.67
C ASP A 29 -12.91 -5.67 -20.17
N ASP A 30 -13.89 -6.09 -19.37
CA ASP A 30 -15.30 -5.76 -19.61
C ASP A 30 -15.79 -4.65 -18.66
N ALA A 31 -17.08 -4.32 -18.76
CA ALA A 31 -17.69 -3.32 -17.89
C ALA A 31 -17.65 -3.72 -16.40
N ALA A 32 -17.68 -5.02 -16.08
CA ALA A 32 -17.59 -5.49 -14.70
C ALA A 32 -16.17 -5.33 -14.15
N ALA A 33 -15.14 -5.64 -14.94
CA ALA A 33 -13.75 -5.41 -14.57
C ALA A 33 -13.48 -3.92 -14.28
N ARG A 34 -13.95 -3.02 -15.14
CA ARG A 34 -13.80 -1.56 -14.94
C ARG A 34 -14.55 -1.06 -13.70
N LYS A 35 -15.74 -1.58 -13.44
CA LYS A 35 -16.51 -1.26 -12.24
C LYS A 35 -15.77 -1.74 -10.99
N PHE A 36 -15.24 -2.97 -11.02
CA PHE A 36 -14.47 -3.54 -9.92
C PHE A 36 -13.19 -2.75 -9.64
N GLU A 37 -12.48 -2.29 -10.68
CA GLU A 37 -11.31 -1.43 -10.53
C GLU A 37 -11.66 -0.14 -9.80
N GLN A 38 -12.75 0.52 -10.20
CA GLN A 38 -13.18 1.79 -9.62
C GLN A 38 -13.70 1.65 -8.19
N GLU A 39 -14.45 0.59 -7.89
CA GLU A 39 -15.06 0.38 -6.58
C GLU A 39 -14.08 -0.17 -5.54
N PHE A 40 -13.10 -0.97 -5.95
CA PHE A 40 -12.24 -1.72 -5.01
C PHE A 40 -10.76 -1.48 -5.22
N ILE A 41 -10.24 -1.64 -6.44
CA ILE A 41 -8.78 -1.62 -6.67
C ILE A 41 -8.20 -0.22 -6.45
N ARG A 42 -8.79 0.82 -7.06
CA ARG A 42 -8.29 2.20 -6.92
C ARG A 42 -8.41 2.73 -5.49
N PRO A 43 -9.56 2.62 -4.80
CA PRO A 43 -9.66 3.08 -3.41
C PRO A 43 -8.68 2.34 -2.51
N MET A 44 -8.58 1.01 -2.65
CA MET A 44 -7.67 0.22 -1.84
C MET A 44 -6.20 0.58 -2.09
N ASP A 45 -5.77 0.82 -3.34
CA ASP A 45 -4.40 1.25 -3.63
C ASP A 45 -4.07 2.59 -2.96
N GLN A 46 -5.02 3.53 -3.00
CA GLN A 46 -4.90 4.82 -2.34
C GLN A 46 -4.80 4.68 -0.81
N ASP A 47 -5.67 3.88 -0.20
CA ASP A 47 -5.68 3.65 1.25
C ASP A 47 -4.40 2.94 1.72
N LEU A 48 -3.95 1.93 0.96
CA LEU A 48 -2.68 1.24 1.23
C LEU A 48 -1.50 2.18 1.17
N LYS A 49 -1.46 3.07 0.17
CA LYS A 49 -0.40 4.09 0.05
C LYS A 49 -0.39 5.04 1.25
N GLN A 50 -1.56 5.54 1.67
CA GLN A 50 -1.67 6.39 2.85
C GLN A 50 -1.21 5.68 4.12
N ALA A 51 -1.58 4.41 4.29
CA ALA A 51 -1.15 3.61 5.43
C ALA A 51 0.38 3.43 5.46
N ILE A 52 1.00 3.10 4.32
CA ILE A 52 2.46 2.97 4.19
C ILE A 52 3.15 4.29 4.57
N ASP A 53 2.67 5.42 4.05
CA ASP A 53 3.23 6.74 4.35
C ASP A 53 3.11 7.07 5.84
N ALA A 54 1.96 6.79 6.46
CA ALA A 54 1.75 6.98 7.90
C ALA A 54 2.69 6.11 8.74
N MET A 55 2.93 4.85 8.33
CA MET A 55 3.87 3.95 9.02
C MET A 55 5.32 4.49 8.96
N ILE A 56 5.73 5.05 7.82
CA ILE A 56 7.05 5.67 7.66
C ILE A 56 7.18 6.90 8.58
N GLN A 57 6.17 7.78 8.60
CA GLN A 57 6.17 8.97 9.48
C GLN A 57 6.18 8.59 10.97
N ALA A 58 5.43 7.57 11.35
CA ALA A 58 5.41 7.06 12.72
C ALA A 58 6.79 6.51 13.13
N GLN A 59 7.47 5.77 12.23
CA GLN A 59 8.83 5.31 12.51
C GLN A 59 9.80 6.48 12.74
N GLN A 60 9.75 7.50 11.89
CA GLN A 60 10.63 8.67 12.02
C GLN A 60 10.38 9.40 13.33
N SER A 61 9.13 9.55 13.73
CA SER A 61 8.75 10.19 15.00
C SER A 61 9.28 9.40 16.21
N VAL A 62 9.17 8.07 16.19
CA VAL A 62 9.72 7.20 17.24
C VAL A 62 11.26 7.27 17.28
N GLN A 63 11.92 7.34 16.13
CA GLN A 63 13.38 7.48 16.06
C GLN A 63 13.86 8.81 16.62
N ARG A 64 13.19 9.92 16.31
CA ARG A 64 13.51 11.25 16.87
C ARG A 64 13.32 11.28 18.38
N ALA A 65 12.17 10.80 18.88
CA ALA A 65 11.91 10.75 20.32
C ALA A 65 12.97 9.95 21.10
N ARG A 66 13.52 8.88 20.50
CA ARG A 66 14.62 8.11 21.09
C ARG A 66 15.93 8.90 21.14
N GLN A 67 16.22 9.69 20.12
CA GLN A 67 17.42 10.53 20.06
C GLN A 67 17.36 11.69 21.05
N GLU A 68 16.17 12.25 21.30
CA GLU A 68 15.97 13.36 22.24
C GLU A 68 16.01 12.91 23.72
N CYS A 69 15.72 11.64 23.99
CA CYS A 69 15.74 11.05 25.34
C CYS A 69 17.06 10.34 25.70
N THR A 70 18.10 10.47 24.88
CA THR A 70 19.46 9.95 25.13
C THR A 70 20.41 11.12 25.35
#